data_AF-A0A2N0LSB7-F1
#
_entry.id   AF-A0A2N0LSB7-F1
#
_cell.length_a   1.000
_cell.length_b   1.000
_cell.length_c   1.000
_cell.angle_alpha   90.00
_cell.angle_beta   90.00
_cell.angle_gamma   90.00
#
_symmetry.space_group_name_H-M   'P 1'
#
loop_
_entity.id
_entity.type
_entity.pdbx_description
1 polymer ?
#
loop_
_entity_poly.entity_id
_entity_poly.type
_entity_poly.pdbx_seq_one_letter_code
_entity_poly.pdbx_strand_id
1 'polypeptide(L)' 'MFENVTLFGTPDQVADHVEILRNSGVEKLIFFINYGGVESRKVLDSLELFAKEVMLRFAD' A
#
# COMPACT_ATOMS: atom_id res chain seq x y z
N MET A 1 2.38 16.78 10.61
CA MET A 1 1.16 16.40 9.87
C MET A 1 1.64 15.55 8.72
N PHE A 2 1.30 14.26 8.67
CA PHE A 2 1.70 13.40 7.54
C PHE A 2 0.86 13.82 6.33
N GLU A 3 1.36 14.75 5.53
CA GLU A 3 0.75 15.09 4.27
C GLU A 3 0.88 13.87 3.35
N ASN A 4 -0.26 13.27 2.99
CA ASN A 4 -0.43 12.14 2.06
C ASN A 4 -0.07 10.74 2.60
N VAL A 5 -0.87 10.23 3.52
CA VAL A 5 -0.92 8.78 3.87
C VAL A 5 -1.59 7.90 2.80
N THR A 6 -1.91 8.47 1.64
CA THR A 6 -2.52 7.77 0.51
C THR A 6 -1.47 7.05 -0.31
N LEU A 7 -1.64 5.73 -0.43
CA LEU A 7 -0.75 4.87 -1.22
C LEU A 7 -1.38 4.62 -2.59
N PHE A 8 -0.88 5.32 -3.61
CA PHE A 8 -1.28 5.15 -5.01
C PHE A 8 -0.05 5.19 -5.91
N GLY A 9 -0.02 4.33 -6.92
CA GLY A 9 1.06 4.29 -7.90
C GLY A 9 1.36 2.88 -8.39
N THR A 10 2.52 2.73 -9.01
CA THR A 10 3.09 1.41 -9.35
C THR A 10 3.55 0.68 -8.08
N PRO A 11 3.77 -0.65 -8.14
CA PRO A 11 4.30 -1.39 -7.00
C PRO A 11 5.59 -0.81 -6.42
N ASP A 12 6.52 -0.35 -7.27
CA ASP A 12 7.77 0.28 -6.82
C ASP A 12 7.51 1.56 -6.03
N GLN A 13 6.66 2.45 -6.55
CA GLN A 13 6.31 3.70 -5.86
C GLN A 13 5.65 3.45 -4.50
N VAL A 14 4.79 2.44 -4.43
CA VAL A 14 4.14 2.04 -3.17
C VAL A 14 5.16 1.43 -2.21
N ALA A 15 6.08 0.59 -2.69
CA ALA A 15 7.14 0.01 -1.87
C ALA A 15 8.06 1.08 -1.28
N ASP A 16 8.49 2.05 -2.09
CA ASP A 16 9.31 3.17 -1.62
C ASP A 16 8.59 3.97 -0.52
N HIS A 17 7.29 4.19 -0.69
CA HIS A 17 6.48 4.87 0.33
C HIS A 17 6.37 4.04 1.62
N VAL A 18 6.13 2.73 1.52
CA VAL A 18 6.09 1.83 2.69
C VAL A 18 7.42 1.85 3.44
N GLU A 19 8.56 1.85 2.73
CA GLU A 19 9.90 1.93 3.32
C GLU A 19 10.14 3.27 4.02
N ILE A 20 9.65 4.40 3.47
CA ILE A 20 9.68 5.71 4.15
C ILE A 20 8.90 5.67 5.47
N LEU A 21 7.71 5.05 5.48
CA LEU A 21 6.89 4.92 6.70
C LEU A 21 7.58 4.04 7.73
N ARG A 22 8.14 2.90 7.31
CA ARG A 22 8.90 1.98 8.17
C ARG A 22 10.10 2.68 8.80
N ASN A 23 10.89 3.40 8.01
CA ASN A 23 12.05 4.18 8.49
C ASN A 23 11.64 5.34 9.42
N SER A 24 10.39 5.78 9.36
CA SER A 24 9.80 6.75 10.29
C SER A 24 9.28 6.12 11.59
N GLY A 25 9.45 4.81 11.78
CA GLY A 25 9.03 4.06 12.98
C GLY A 25 7.61 3.51 12.91
N VAL A 26 6.96 3.51 11.73
CA VAL A 26 5.64 2.88 11.56
C VAL A 26 5.80 1.37 11.45
N GLU A 27 5.22 0.63 12.40
CA GLU A 27 5.28 -0.84 12.44
C GLU A 27 4.09 -1.52 11.78
N LYS A 28 2.94 -0.84 11.70
CA LYS A 28 1.68 -1.42 11.22
C LYS A 28 0.99 -0.46 10.25
N LEU A 29 0.64 -0.99 9.07
CA LEU A 29 -0.15 -0.29 8.07
C LEU A 29 -1.53 -0.94 7.96
N ILE A 30 -2.58 -0.12 7.90
CA ILE A 30 -3.95 -0.56 7.69
C ILE A 30 -4.48 0.19 6.47
N PHE A 31 -5.03 -0.55 5.51
CA PHE A 31 -5.56 0.05 4.28
C PHE A 31 -7.07 0.27 4.35
N PHE A 32 -7.47 1.51 4.08
CA PHE A 32 -8.86 1.88 3.82
C PHE A 32 -9.12 1.79 2.31
N ILE A 33 -9.53 0.59 1.86
CA ILE A 33 -9.62 0.25 0.43
C ILE A 33 -11.03 0.26 -0.16
N ASN A 34 -12.05 0.18 0.68
CA ASN A 34 -13.45 0.14 0.24
C ASN A 34 -13.96 1.56 0.02
N TYR A 35 -13.49 2.19 -1.05
CA TYR A 35 -13.93 3.51 -1.46
C TYR A 35 -15.12 3.41 -2.43
N GLY A 36 -16.18 4.18 -2.16
CA GLY A 36 -17.37 4.22 -3.02
C GLY A 36 -17.02 4.66 -4.43
N GLY A 37 -17.58 3.97 -5.44
CA GLY A 37 -17.33 4.28 -6.86
C GLY A 37 -16.14 3.54 -7.48
N VAL A 38 -15.39 2.74 -6.71
CA VAL A 38 -14.42 1.79 -7.26
C VAL A 38 -15.06 0.41 -7.37
N GLU A 39 -14.93 -0.21 -8.54
CA GLU A 39 -15.41 -1.57 -8.76
C GLU A 39 -14.68 -2.54 -7.83
N SER A 40 -15.44 -3.39 -7.13
CA SER A 40 -14.89 -4.36 -6.15
C SER A 40 -13.78 -5.23 -6.74
N ARG A 41 -13.92 -5.65 -8.01
CA ARG A 41 -12.90 -6.45 -8.69
C ARG A 41 -11.55 -5.73 -8.77
N LYS A 42 -11.55 -4.43 -9.05
CA LYS A 42 -10.33 -3.62 -9.11
C LYS A 42 -9.65 -3.47 -7.75
N VAL A 43 -10.44 -3.41 -6.67
CA VAL A 43 -9.90 -3.42 -5.31
C VAL A 43 -9.19 -4.73 -5.02
N LEU A 44 -9.81 -5.86 -5.36
CA LEU A 44 -9.21 -7.19 -5.19
C LEU A 44 -7.94 -7.34 -6.02
N ASP A 45 -7.98 -6.96 -7.30
CA ASP A 45 -6.82 -7.05 -8.20
C ASP A 45 -5.65 -6.19 -7.66
N SER A 46 -5.94 -5.01 -7.11
CA SER A 46 -4.94 -4.13 -6.47
C SER A 46 -4.33 -4.75 -5.22
N LEU A 47 -5.13 -5.44 -4.39
CA LEU A 47 -4.63 -6.14 -3.22
C LEU A 47 -3.76 -7.34 -3.58
N GLU A 48 -4.16 -8.11 -4.60
CA GLU A 48 -3.35 -9.21 -5.12
C GLU A 48 -2.00 -8.72 -5.65
N LEU A 49 -2.00 -7.62 -6.40
CA LEU A 49 -0.77 -7.01 -6.90
C LEU A 49 0.12 -6.52 -5.76
N PHE A 50 -0.46 -5.86 -4.76
CA PHE A 50 0.27 -5.42 -3.56
C PHE A 50 0.91 -6.59 -2.81
N ALA A 51 0.18 -7.68 -2.60
CA ALA A 51 0.69 -8.88 -1.94
C ALA A 51 1.85 -9.53 -2.72
N LYS A 52 1.75 -9.60 -4.04
CA LYS A 52 2.76 -10.25 -4.91
C LYS A 52 4.01 -9.40 -5.11
N GLU A 53 3.88 -8.10 -5.29
CA GLU A 53 4.98 -7.24 -5.76
C GLU A 53 5.57 -6.35 -4.66
N VAL A 54 4.80 -6.05 -3.61
CA VAL A 54 5.20 -5.12 -2.54
C VAL A 54 5.48 -5.87 -1.24
N MET A 55 4.52 -6.64 -0.72
CA MET A 55 4.67 -7.28 0.60
C MET A 55 5.90 -8.20 0.70
N LEU A 56 6.24 -8.92 -0.37
CA LEU A 56 7.39 -9.82 -0.38
C LEU A 56 8.72 -9.11 -0.13
N ARG A 57 8.82 -7.80 -0.36
CA ARG A 57 10.03 -7.00 -0.08
C ARG A 57 10.24 -6.73 1.42
N PHE A 58 9.21 -6.95 2.23
CA PHE A 58 9.19 -6.72 3.68
C PHE A 58 8.90 -8.00 4.47
N ALA A 59 8.90 -9.16 3.80
CA ALA A 59 8.80 -10.45 4.44
C ALA A 59 10.18 -10.83 4.98
N ASP A 60 10.46 -10.41 6.22
CA ASP A 60 11.58 -10.93 7.02
C ASP A 60 11.40 -12.43 7.31
#